data_AF-A0A8K0EFB2-F1
#
_entry.id   AF-A0A8K0EFB2-F1
#
_cell.length_a   1.000
_cell.length_b   1.000
_cell.length_c   1.000
_cell.angle_alpha   90.00
_cell.angle_beta   90.00
_cell.angle_gamma   90.00
#
_symmetry.space_group_name_H-M   'P 1'
#
loop_
_entity.id
_entity.type
_entity.pdbx_description
1 polymer ?
#
loop_
_entity_poly.entity_id
_entity_poly.type
_entity_poly.pdbx_seq_one_letter_code
_entity_poly.pdbx_strand_id
1 'polypeptide(L)'
;MADAGEETEIQFNYRQITMVSGTPTYGTFMEKVLKYCTPTGRLVGAEKLTLGNSDKALLNVYVYSIMPGTETEQHAGTYVALQFLLSRKFLYGRRVSEKKALLNLKEGGWNPYPLFAENINTTDDPRVFLMKETGSDVVLAWQGDTNYLITLREDSKIAVLGSKANGGDGTLLKLHVPVACPTASPTPTEPHDQAGAKPEDVVVTQKDSELEEGPGLEELGLKLIPLQHPLKALDEQC
;
A
#
# COMPACT_ATOMS: atom_id res chain seq x y z
N MET A 1 -37.55 -17.64 3.79
CA MET A 1 -36.76 -16.83 4.75
C MET A 1 -35.36 -16.82 4.18
N ALA A 2 -34.87 -15.65 3.75
CA ALA A 2 -33.51 -15.54 3.22
C ALA A 2 -32.56 -15.46 4.40
N ASP A 3 -31.55 -16.33 4.40
CA ASP A 3 -30.53 -16.41 5.42
C ASP A 3 -29.80 -15.05 5.49
N ALA A 4 -29.77 -14.45 6.67
CA ALA A 4 -29.03 -13.21 6.89
C ALA A 4 -27.54 -13.59 6.83
N GLY A 5 -26.89 -13.25 5.73
CA GLY A 5 -25.46 -13.52 5.52
C GLY A 5 -24.66 -13.02 6.71
N GLU A 6 -23.94 -13.94 7.35
CA GLU A 6 -23.09 -13.70 8.50
C GLU A 6 -21.97 -12.72 8.09
N GLU A 7 -22.01 -11.49 8.63
CA GLU A 7 -20.94 -10.51 8.43
C GLU A 7 -19.67 -11.04 9.10
N THR A 8 -18.69 -11.44 8.30
CA THR A 8 -17.40 -11.96 8.79
C THR A 8 -16.51 -10.77 9.15
N GLU A 9 -16.15 -10.67 10.43
CA GLU A 9 -15.24 -9.63 10.93
C GLU A 9 -13.82 -9.86 10.38
N ILE A 10 -13.21 -8.79 9.87
CA ILE A 10 -11.92 -8.82 9.19
C ILE A 10 -10.84 -8.23 10.09
N GLN A 11 -9.74 -8.97 10.32
CA GLN A 11 -8.58 -8.42 11.01
C GLN A 11 -7.66 -7.67 10.04
N PHE A 12 -7.13 -6.53 10.48
CA PHE A 12 -6.35 -5.60 9.65
C PHE A 12 -4.86 -5.60 10.04
N ASN A 13 -3.98 -5.79 9.06
CA ASN A 13 -2.53 -5.64 9.20
C ASN A 13 -1.96 -4.84 8.00
N TYR A 14 -0.83 -4.15 8.16
CA TYR A 14 -0.22 -3.35 7.08
C TYR A 14 1.28 -3.63 6.93
N ARG A 15 1.76 -3.67 5.68
CA ARG A 15 3.19 -3.78 5.34
C ARG A 15 3.53 -2.94 4.12
N GLN A 16 4.73 -2.37 4.07
CA GLN A 16 5.24 -1.65 2.89
C GLN A 16 6.06 -2.61 2.01
N ILE A 17 5.76 -2.65 0.72
CA ILE A 17 6.44 -3.51 -0.27
C ILE A 17 6.67 -2.77 -1.60
N THR A 18 7.37 -3.45 -2.50
CA THR A 18 7.47 -3.14 -3.93
C THR A 18 6.99 -4.35 -4.73
N MET A 19 6.14 -4.13 -5.74
CA MET A 19 5.70 -5.18 -6.66
C MET A 19 6.63 -5.28 -7.87
N VAL A 20 7.24 -6.43 -8.07
CA VAL A 20 8.17 -6.73 -9.18
C VAL A 20 7.59 -7.86 -10.02
N SER A 21 7.72 -7.83 -11.34
CA SER A 21 7.37 -9.00 -12.15
C SER A 21 8.32 -10.16 -11.85
N GLY A 22 7.79 -11.38 -11.68
CA GLY A 22 8.60 -12.60 -11.53
C GLY A 22 9.36 -12.96 -12.81
N THR A 23 8.88 -12.49 -13.96
CA THR A 23 9.53 -12.64 -15.27
C THR A 23 10.66 -11.61 -15.44
N PRO A 24 11.87 -11.99 -15.88
CA PRO A 24 13.02 -11.09 -15.99
C PRO A 24 12.85 -9.96 -17.02
N THR A 25 11.87 -10.08 -17.91
CA THR A 25 11.59 -9.12 -18.99
C THR A 25 10.93 -7.83 -18.52
N TYR A 26 10.28 -7.86 -17.36
CA TYR A 26 9.52 -6.74 -16.83
C TYR A 26 9.97 -6.47 -15.40
N GLY A 27 10.29 -5.22 -15.07
CA GLY A 27 10.76 -4.87 -13.74
C GLY A 27 9.60 -4.52 -12.81
N THR A 28 9.65 -3.32 -12.24
CA THR A 28 8.77 -2.90 -11.14
C THR A 28 7.48 -2.25 -11.64
N PHE A 29 6.37 -2.51 -10.97
CA PHE A 29 5.09 -1.86 -11.26
C PHE A 29 5.06 -0.44 -10.69
N MET A 30 4.59 0.53 -11.48
CA MET A 30 4.50 1.93 -11.09
C MET A 30 3.27 2.60 -11.70
N GLU A 31 2.82 3.69 -11.08
CA GLU A 31 1.84 4.58 -11.71
C GLU A 31 2.45 5.22 -12.95
N LYS A 32 1.74 5.11 -14.09
CA LYS A 32 2.13 5.79 -15.32
C LYS A 32 1.82 7.28 -15.19
N VAL A 33 2.85 8.08 -15.40
CA VAL A 33 2.81 9.54 -15.37
C VAL A 33 3.15 10.07 -16.76
N LEU A 34 2.41 11.07 -17.25
CA LEU A 34 2.67 11.75 -18.52
C LEU A 34 3.74 12.83 -18.38
N LYS A 35 4.05 13.49 -19.49
CA LYS A 35 4.78 14.76 -19.51
C LYS A 35 4.08 15.75 -18.55
N TYR A 36 4.85 16.48 -17.75
CA TYR A 36 4.36 17.41 -16.71
C TYR A 36 3.74 16.73 -15.47
N CYS A 37 4.26 15.57 -15.08
CA CYS A 37 3.91 14.90 -13.83
C CYS A 37 2.41 14.59 -13.67
N THR A 38 1.65 14.56 -14.76
CA THR A 38 0.21 14.28 -14.72
C THR A 38 -0.02 12.78 -14.64
N PRO A 39 -0.59 12.25 -13.54
CA PRO A 39 -0.85 10.84 -13.42
C PRO A 39 -1.93 10.38 -14.40
N THR A 40 -1.72 9.27 -15.10
CA THR A 40 -2.71 8.71 -16.06
C THR A 40 -3.76 7.82 -15.42
N GLY A 41 -3.62 7.50 -14.14
CA GLY A 41 -4.46 6.50 -13.49
C GLY A 41 -4.23 5.07 -14.01
N ARG A 42 -3.10 4.78 -14.66
CA ARG A 42 -2.78 3.45 -15.16
C ARG A 42 -1.56 2.88 -14.46
N LEU A 43 -1.58 1.56 -14.26
CA LEU A 43 -0.45 0.81 -13.75
C LEU A 43 0.40 0.31 -14.92
N VAL A 44 1.71 0.51 -14.87
CA VAL A 44 2.67 0.06 -15.89
C VAL A 44 3.85 -0.66 -15.27
N GLY A 45 4.46 -1.58 -16.02
CA GLY A 45 5.76 -2.16 -15.69
C GLY A 45 6.90 -1.29 -16.23
N ALA A 46 7.88 -0.98 -15.38
CA ALA A 46 9.15 -0.37 -15.77
C ALA A 46 10.26 -1.43 -15.79
N GLU A 47 11.16 -1.38 -16.77
CA GLU A 47 12.25 -2.37 -16.89
C GLU A 47 13.26 -2.30 -15.73
N LYS A 48 13.53 -1.09 -15.23
CA LYS A 48 14.52 -0.87 -14.16
C LYS A 48 14.01 0.14 -13.15
N LEU A 49 14.13 -0.23 -11.87
CA LEU A 49 14.03 0.72 -10.77
C LEU A 49 15.29 1.58 -10.77
N THR A 50 15.12 2.89 -10.72
CA THR A 50 16.18 3.89 -10.59
C THR A 50 15.90 4.74 -9.37
N LEU A 51 16.90 5.47 -8.87
CA LEU A 51 16.70 6.37 -7.74
C LEU A 51 15.61 7.42 -8.00
N GLY A 52 15.41 7.83 -9.26
CA GLY A 52 14.42 8.84 -9.65
C GLY A 52 13.00 8.31 -9.88
N ASN A 53 12.77 7.00 -9.76
CA ASN A 53 11.43 6.41 -9.90
C ASN A 53 11.08 5.36 -8.82
N SER A 54 11.97 5.13 -7.85
CA SER A 54 11.78 4.14 -6.80
C SER A 54 10.62 4.48 -5.87
N ASP A 55 10.45 5.76 -5.55
CA ASP A 55 9.35 6.33 -4.79
C ASP A 55 7.96 6.06 -5.43
N LYS A 56 7.90 6.04 -6.77
CA LYS A 56 6.69 5.78 -7.56
C LYS A 56 6.29 4.31 -7.65
N ALA A 57 7.14 3.42 -7.15
CA ALA A 57 6.95 1.98 -7.16
C ALA A 57 6.59 1.39 -5.78
N LEU A 58 6.71 2.19 -4.72
CA LEU A 58 6.41 1.76 -3.36
C LEU A 58 4.90 1.64 -3.13
N LEU A 59 4.50 0.51 -2.56
CA LEU A 59 3.12 0.19 -2.24
C LEU A 59 2.97 -0.12 -0.74
N ASN A 60 1.91 0.39 -0.14
CA ASN A 60 1.35 -0.17 1.08
C ASN A 60 0.47 -1.36 0.70
N VAL A 61 0.69 -2.50 1.35
CA VAL A 61 -0.18 -3.67 1.32
C VAL A 61 -0.93 -3.71 2.63
N TYR A 62 -2.23 -3.57 2.51
CA TYR A 62 -3.17 -3.81 3.60
C TYR A 62 -3.63 -5.25 3.48
N VAL A 63 -3.49 -6.01 4.56
CA VAL A 63 -3.82 -7.43 4.64
C VAL A 63 -5.08 -7.58 5.46
N TYR A 64 -6.02 -8.34 4.91
CA TYR A 64 -7.33 -8.62 5.46
C TYR A 64 -7.42 -10.13 5.71
N SER A 65 -7.57 -10.51 6.97
CA SER A 65 -7.81 -11.91 7.33
C SER A 65 -9.31 -12.18 7.34
N ILE A 66 -9.74 -13.24 6.67
CA ILE A 66 -11.10 -13.78 6.83
C ILE A 66 -11.11 -14.70 8.04
N MET A 67 -12.24 -14.78 8.73
CA MET A 67 -12.40 -15.73 9.82
C MET A 67 -12.11 -17.17 9.36
N PRO A 68 -11.33 -17.93 10.14
CA PRO A 68 -11.04 -19.33 9.83
C PRO A 68 -12.34 -20.15 9.81
N GLY A 69 -12.56 -20.93 8.75
CA GLY A 69 -13.72 -21.83 8.61
C GLY A 69 -14.68 -21.49 7.47
N THR A 70 -14.60 -20.30 6.88
CA THR A 70 -15.35 -19.93 5.66
C THR A 70 -14.53 -20.06 4.38
N GLU A 71 -13.28 -20.52 4.49
CA GLU A 71 -12.40 -20.72 3.34
C GLU A 71 -12.83 -21.95 2.55
N THR A 72 -13.42 -21.74 1.37
CA THR A 72 -13.47 -22.79 0.35
C THR A 72 -12.10 -22.85 -0.36
N GLU A 73 -11.76 -23.98 -0.99
CA GLU A 73 -10.51 -24.09 -1.78
C GLU A 73 -10.36 -22.96 -2.82
N GLN A 74 -11.48 -22.40 -3.29
CA GLN A 74 -11.51 -21.29 -4.21
C GLN A 74 -10.97 -19.98 -3.58
N HIS A 75 -11.14 -19.80 -2.27
CA HIS A 75 -10.70 -18.64 -1.49
C HIS A 75 -9.40 -18.86 -0.71
N ALA A 76 -8.70 -19.98 -0.89
CA ALA A 76 -7.38 -20.20 -0.31
C ALA A 76 -6.39 -19.11 -0.79
N GLY A 77 -5.95 -18.26 0.14
CA GLY A 77 -5.06 -17.13 -0.10
C GLY A 77 -5.24 -16.01 0.94
N THR A 78 -4.64 -14.85 0.67
CA THR A 78 -4.71 -13.68 1.57
C THR A 78 -5.35 -12.50 0.84
N TYR A 79 -6.39 -11.91 1.41
CA TYR A 79 -7.01 -10.73 0.83
C TYR A 79 -6.18 -9.49 1.12
N VAL A 80 -5.95 -8.68 0.08
CA VAL A 80 -5.09 -7.50 0.16
C VAL A 80 -5.68 -6.31 -0.58
N ALA A 81 -5.39 -5.10 -0.10
CA ALA A 81 -5.54 -3.86 -0.86
C ALA A 81 -4.16 -3.23 -1.06
N LEU A 82 -3.93 -2.68 -2.24
CA LEU A 82 -2.63 -2.18 -2.68
C LEU A 82 -2.73 -0.68 -2.94
N GLN A 83 -1.95 0.12 -2.22
CA GLN A 83 -1.95 1.58 -2.35
C GLN A 83 -0.55 2.11 -2.64
N PHE A 84 -0.40 2.95 -3.66
CA PHE A 84 0.87 3.63 -3.88
C PHE A 84 1.18 4.59 -2.74
N LEU A 85 2.39 4.51 -2.19
CA LEU A 85 2.80 5.30 -1.03
C LEU A 85 2.74 6.80 -1.33
N LEU A 86 3.29 7.21 -2.48
CA LEU A 86 3.41 8.62 -2.85
C LEU A 86 2.06 9.22 -3.30
N SER A 87 1.36 8.55 -4.23
CA SER A 87 0.10 9.08 -4.77
C SER A 87 -1.12 8.78 -3.91
N ARG A 88 -0.98 7.90 -2.90
CA ARG A 88 -2.07 7.40 -2.03
C ARG A 88 -3.21 6.73 -2.78
N LYS A 89 -3.00 6.35 -4.04
CA LYS A 89 -4.00 5.73 -4.89
C LYS A 89 -4.02 4.23 -4.71
N PHE A 90 -5.21 3.68 -4.53
CA PHE A 90 -5.42 2.24 -4.55
C PHE A 90 -5.44 1.70 -5.98
N LEU A 91 -4.95 0.47 -6.14
CA LEU A 91 -5.33 -0.37 -7.26
C LEU A 91 -6.81 -0.70 -7.13
N TYR A 92 -7.53 -0.64 -8.25
CA TYR A 92 -8.97 -0.83 -8.29
C TYR A 92 -9.36 -1.57 -9.56
N GLY A 93 -10.12 -2.65 -9.39
CA GLY A 93 -10.75 -3.37 -10.48
C GLY A 93 -12.17 -2.87 -10.76
N ARG A 94 -12.55 -2.83 -12.03
CA ARG A 94 -13.94 -2.54 -12.44
C ARG A 94 -14.39 -3.49 -13.52
N ARG A 95 -15.51 -4.17 -13.28
CA ARG A 95 -16.21 -4.92 -14.32
C ARG A 95 -16.86 -3.96 -15.31
N VAL A 96 -16.59 -4.15 -16.59
CA VAL A 96 -17.20 -3.41 -17.70
C VAL A 96 -18.23 -4.29 -18.42
N SER A 97 -17.96 -5.59 -18.52
CA SER A 97 -18.90 -6.62 -18.98
C SER A 97 -18.54 -7.97 -18.36
N GLU A 98 -19.33 -9.01 -18.62
CA GLU A 98 -19.09 -10.37 -18.12
C GLU A 98 -17.74 -10.98 -18.55
N LYS A 99 -17.14 -10.46 -19.63
CA LYS A 99 -15.87 -10.95 -20.19
C LYS A 99 -14.75 -9.91 -20.09
N LYS A 100 -15.02 -8.76 -19.46
CA LYS A 100 -14.09 -7.63 -19.47
C LYS A 100 -14.11 -6.91 -18.13
N ALA A 101 -12.94 -6.88 -17.50
CA ALA A 101 -12.66 -6.01 -16.37
C ALA A 101 -11.49 -5.07 -16.72
N LEU A 102 -11.39 -3.96 -16.00
CA LEU A 102 -10.32 -2.99 -16.13
C LEU A 102 -9.58 -2.86 -14.81
N LEU A 103 -8.25 -2.84 -14.87
CA LEU A 103 -7.40 -2.40 -13.76
C LEU A 103 -7.15 -0.91 -13.91
N ASN A 104 -7.45 -0.12 -12.89
CA ASN A 104 -7.17 1.31 -12.87
C ASN A 104 -6.55 1.72 -11.54
N LEU A 105 -5.85 2.85 -11.56
CA LEU A 105 -5.52 3.68 -10.41
C LEU A 105 -6.44 4.89 -10.55
N LYS A 106 -7.26 5.23 -9.56
CA LYS A 106 -8.28 6.24 -9.80
C LYS A 106 -7.67 7.60 -10.16
N GLU A 107 -8.20 8.23 -11.21
CA GLU A 107 -7.86 9.59 -11.65
C GLU A 107 -8.93 10.56 -11.12
N GLY A 108 -8.51 11.66 -10.49
CA GLY A 108 -9.37 12.80 -10.15
C GLY A 108 -10.33 12.62 -8.96
N GLY A 109 -10.00 13.32 -7.84
CA GLY A 109 -10.87 14.03 -6.88
C GLY A 109 -12.13 13.42 -6.25
N TRP A 110 -12.82 12.47 -6.87
CA TRP A 110 -14.05 11.88 -6.35
C TRP A 110 -13.75 10.48 -5.80
N ASN A 111 -14.29 10.11 -4.64
CA ASN A 111 -14.07 8.80 -4.02
C ASN A 111 -15.41 8.23 -3.48
N PRO A 112 -16.08 7.29 -4.17
CA PRO A 112 -17.27 6.61 -3.65
C PRO A 112 -16.91 5.52 -2.65
N TYR A 113 -15.63 5.19 -2.53
CA TYR A 113 -15.12 4.21 -1.60
C TYR A 113 -14.48 4.92 -0.42
N PRO A 114 -14.45 4.29 0.76
CA PRO A 114 -13.76 4.85 1.90
C PRO A 114 -12.34 5.29 1.53
N LEU A 115 -11.93 6.48 1.99
CA LEU A 115 -10.56 6.98 1.77
C LEU A 115 -9.50 6.08 2.44
N PHE A 116 -9.92 5.29 3.42
CA PHE A 116 -9.08 4.52 4.32
C PHE A 116 -9.24 3.03 4.04
N ALA A 117 -8.12 2.29 4.16
CA ALA A 117 -8.06 0.85 3.94
C ALA A 117 -8.79 0.10 5.07
N GLU A 118 -8.78 0.67 6.26
CA GLU A 118 -9.40 0.19 7.49
C GLU A 118 -10.93 0.08 7.37
N ASN A 119 -11.53 0.87 6.47
CA ASN A 119 -12.96 0.89 6.24
C ASN A 119 -13.40 -0.15 5.18
N ILE A 120 -12.48 -0.97 4.68
CA ILE A 120 -12.81 -2.11 3.82
C ILE A 120 -13.28 -3.26 4.73
N ASN A 121 -14.57 -3.57 4.67
CA ASN A 121 -15.22 -4.58 5.49
C ASN A 121 -15.76 -5.76 4.68
N THR A 122 -15.52 -5.79 3.37
CA THR A 122 -16.00 -6.86 2.48
C THR A 122 -14.95 -7.22 1.43
N THR A 123 -14.86 -8.50 1.09
CA THR A 123 -14.04 -9.02 -0.01
C THR A 123 -14.53 -8.58 -1.38
N ASP A 124 -15.79 -8.15 -1.47
CA ASP A 124 -16.40 -7.59 -2.68
C ASP A 124 -16.03 -6.11 -2.88
N ASP A 125 -15.19 -5.51 -2.02
CA ASP A 125 -14.68 -4.18 -2.30
C ASP A 125 -13.79 -4.24 -3.57
N PRO A 126 -14.02 -3.37 -4.55
CA PRO A 126 -13.32 -3.44 -5.83
C PRO A 126 -11.83 -3.07 -5.76
N ARG A 127 -11.33 -2.61 -4.60
CA ARG A 127 -9.90 -2.41 -4.31
C ARG A 127 -9.23 -3.65 -3.74
N VAL A 128 -10.01 -4.68 -3.40
CA VAL A 128 -9.53 -5.91 -2.79
C VAL A 128 -9.14 -6.93 -3.85
N PHE A 129 -8.01 -7.58 -3.61
CA PHE A 129 -7.45 -8.65 -4.41
C PHE A 129 -7.15 -9.85 -3.51
N LEU A 130 -7.38 -11.06 -3.99
CA LEU A 130 -6.90 -12.28 -3.37
C LEU A 130 -5.49 -12.55 -3.87
N MET A 131 -4.53 -12.49 -2.97
CA MET A 131 -3.15 -12.86 -3.18
C MET A 131 -2.97 -14.36 -2.95
N LYS A 132 -2.53 -15.07 -3.98
CA LYS A 132 -2.22 -16.50 -3.91
C LYS A 132 -0.74 -16.71 -4.15
N GLU A 133 -0.10 -17.45 -3.26
CA GLU A 133 1.30 -17.84 -3.40
C GLU A 133 1.45 -18.94 -4.45
N THR A 134 2.52 -18.89 -5.23
CA THR A 134 2.88 -19.88 -6.25
C THR A 134 4.41 -20.02 -6.24
N GLY A 135 4.92 -20.87 -5.36
CA GLY A 135 6.36 -20.95 -5.10
C GLY A 135 6.87 -19.72 -4.35
N SER A 136 7.84 -19.01 -4.93
CA SER A 136 8.35 -17.72 -4.39
C SER A 136 7.56 -16.51 -4.88
N ASP A 137 6.63 -16.72 -5.81
CA ASP A 137 5.91 -15.67 -6.51
C ASP A 137 4.46 -15.65 -6.04
N VAL A 138 3.72 -14.59 -6.41
CA VAL A 138 2.30 -14.44 -6.11
C VAL A 138 1.51 -14.08 -7.35
N VAL A 139 0.23 -14.43 -7.35
CA VAL A 139 -0.76 -13.98 -8.32
C VAL A 139 -1.84 -13.20 -7.57
N LEU A 140 -2.31 -12.12 -8.17
CA LEU A 140 -3.36 -11.27 -7.61
C LEU A 140 -4.65 -11.42 -8.43
N ALA A 141 -5.66 -12.03 -7.82
CA ALA A 141 -7.00 -12.19 -8.39
C ALA A 141 -7.95 -11.11 -7.85
N TRP A 142 -8.65 -10.39 -8.72
CA TRP A 142 -9.57 -9.33 -8.28
C TRP A 142 -10.78 -9.92 -7.54
N GLN A 143 -11.03 -9.48 -6.29
CA GLN A 143 -12.11 -9.98 -5.42
C GLN A 143 -12.11 -11.52 -5.25
N GLY A 144 -10.96 -12.18 -5.43
CA GLY A 144 -10.91 -13.65 -5.40
C GLY A 144 -11.43 -14.35 -6.65
N ASP A 145 -11.93 -13.62 -7.65
CA ASP A 145 -12.34 -14.18 -8.94
C ASP A 145 -11.11 -14.52 -9.78
N THR A 146 -10.76 -15.81 -9.81
CA THR A 146 -9.61 -16.33 -10.56
C THR A 146 -9.73 -16.18 -12.07
N ASN A 147 -10.89 -15.74 -12.58
CA ASN A 147 -11.01 -15.34 -13.96
C ASN A 147 -10.39 -13.97 -14.24
N TYR A 148 -10.15 -13.13 -13.24
CA TYR A 148 -9.64 -11.77 -13.39
C TYR A 148 -8.34 -11.57 -12.63
N LEU A 149 -7.22 -11.85 -13.30
CA LEU A 149 -5.88 -11.77 -12.71
C LEU A 149 -5.16 -10.50 -13.15
N ILE A 150 -4.40 -9.86 -12.25
CA ILE A 150 -3.49 -8.79 -12.67
C ILE A 150 -2.47 -9.38 -13.67
N THR A 151 -2.47 -8.83 -14.87
CA THR A 151 -1.66 -9.30 -15.99
C THR A 151 -0.97 -8.11 -16.65
N LEU A 152 0.33 -8.21 -16.90
CA LEU A 152 1.10 -7.25 -17.64
C LEU A 152 1.05 -7.59 -19.14
N ARG A 153 0.58 -6.65 -19.97
CA ARG A 153 0.54 -6.87 -21.42
C ARG A 153 1.92 -6.68 -22.03
N GLU A 154 2.35 -7.63 -22.85
CA GLU A 154 3.69 -7.62 -23.45
C GLU A 154 3.92 -6.43 -24.39
N ASP A 155 2.89 -6.04 -25.15
CA ASP A 155 2.96 -5.00 -26.18
C ASP A 155 3.14 -3.58 -25.62
N SER A 156 2.56 -3.32 -24.45
CA SER A 156 2.35 -1.96 -23.93
C SER A 156 2.91 -1.77 -22.53
N LYS A 157 3.31 -2.87 -21.86
CA LYS A 157 3.73 -2.89 -20.45
C LYS A 157 2.68 -2.27 -19.53
N ILE A 158 1.41 -2.22 -19.96
CA ILE A 158 0.29 -1.76 -19.13
C ILE A 158 -0.23 -2.98 -18.39
N ALA A 159 -0.38 -2.83 -17.08
CA ALA A 159 -1.04 -3.83 -16.26
C ALA A 159 -2.55 -3.71 -16.40
N VAL A 160 -3.22 -4.84 -16.60
CA VAL A 160 -4.66 -4.96 -16.81
C VAL A 160 -5.21 -6.09 -15.94
N LEU A 161 -6.54 -6.17 -15.82
CA LEU A 161 -7.21 -7.39 -15.37
C LEU A 161 -7.39 -8.31 -16.58
N GLY A 162 -6.51 -9.30 -16.69
CA GLY A 162 -6.56 -10.34 -17.72
C GLY A 162 -7.67 -11.34 -17.42
N SER A 163 -8.44 -11.72 -18.45
CA SER A 163 -9.42 -12.78 -18.33
C SER A 163 -8.79 -14.13 -18.63
N LYS A 164 -8.97 -15.14 -17.77
CA LYS A 164 -8.52 -16.52 -18.04
C LYS A 164 -9.16 -17.09 -19.30
N ALA A 165 -10.40 -16.69 -19.62
CA ALA A 165 -11.09 -17.08 -20.86
C ALA A 165 -10.37 -16.60 -22.13
N ASN A 166 -9.51 -15.58 -22.02
CA ASN A 166 -8.68 -15.08 -23.12
C ASN A 166 -7.25 -15.62 -23.07
N GLY A 167 -7.00 -16.71 -22.32
CA GLY A 167 -5.68 -17.35 -22.19
C GLY A 167 -4.69 -16.61 -21.30
N GLY A 168 -5.17 -15.71 -20.43
CA GLY A 168 -4.30 -15.03 -19.47
C GLY A 168 -4.10 -15.88 -18.21
N ASP A 169 -2.88 -16.39 -17.99
CA ASP A 169 -2.52 -17.14 -16.78
C ASP A 169 -2.20 -16.23 -15.56
N GLY A 170 -2.38 -14.91 -15.72
CA GLY A 170 -1.94 -13.93 -14.74
C GLY A 170 -0.44 -13.69 -14.81
N THR A 171 0.01 -12.54 -14.32
CA THR A 171 1.44 -12.28 -14.16
C THR A 171 1.88 -12.78 -12.79
N LEU A 172 2.93 -13.60 -12.77
CA LEU A 172 3.65 -13.94 -11.55
C LEU A 172 4.38 -12.72 -11.04
N LEU A 173 4.20 -12.39 -9.76
CA LEU A 173 4.72 -11.20 -9.11
C LEU A 173 5.62 -11.60 -7.95
N LYS A 174 6.69 -10.86 -7.72
CA LYS A 174 7.52 -10.94 -6.51
C LYS A 174 7.26 -9.71 -5.67
N LEU A 175 7.00 -9.93 -4.38
CA LEU A 175 6.84 -8.86 -3.41
C LEU A 175 8.16 -8.65 -2.69
N HIS A 176 8.78 -7.49 -2.89
CA HIS A 176 10.04 -7.13 -2.26
C HIS A 176 9.78 -6.18 -1.10
N VAL A 177 10.24 -6.55 0.10
CA VAL A 177 10.25 -5.61 1.22
C VAL A 177 11.42 -4.64 1.01
N PRO A 178 11.20 -3.32 1.02
CA PRO A 178 12.29 -2.35 0.92
C PRO A 178 13.25 -2.58 2.09
N VAL A 179 14.51 -2.91 1.77
CA VAL A 179 15.55 -2.93 2.80
C VAL A 179 15.83 -1.47 3.13
N ALA A 180 15.51 -1.04 4.36
CA ALA A 180 15.93 0.26 4.84
C ALA A 180 17.45 0.34 4.70
N CYS A 181 17.96 1.29 3.93
CA CYS A 181 19.39 1.58 3.96
C CYS A 181 19.74 1.85 5.42
N PRO A 182 20.77 1.20 5.98
CA PRO A 182 21.21 1.51 7.33
C PRO A 182 21.53 2.99 7.34
N THR A 183 20.72 3.77 8.07
CA THR A 183 21.01 5.18 8.32
C THR A 183 22.40 5.17 8.93
N ALA A 184 23.38 5.76 8.24
CA ALA A 184 24.72 5.86 8.78
C ALA A 184 24.57 6.47 10.17
N SER A 185 24.86 5.68 11.21
CA SER A 185 24.79 6.16 12.58
C SER A 185 25.56 7.47 12.61
N PRO A 186 24.97 8.57 13.10
CA PRO A 186 25.67 9.84 13.14
C PRO A 186 26.98 9.57 13.87
N THR A 187 28.10 9.72 13.14
CA THR A 187 29.41 9.60 13.75
C THR A 187 29.42 10.62 14.87
N PRO A 188 29.70 10.23 16.12
CA PRO A 188 29.74 11.18 17.23
C PRO A 188 30.68 12.29 16.80
N THR A 189 30.12 13.48 16.56
CA THR A 189 30.94 14.64 16.26
C THR A 189 31.65 14.94 17.56
N GLU A 190 32.96 14.76 17.55
CA GLU A 190 33.83 15.07 18.68
C GLU A 190 33.47 16.48 19.19
N PRO A 191 33.14 16.65 20.48
CA PRO A 191 32.75 17.95 20.99
C PRO A 191 33.93 18.91 20.82
N HIS A 192 33.79 19.86 19.91
CA HIS A 192 34.66 21.02 19.88
C HIS A 192 34.39 21.83 21.15
N ASP A 193 35.35 21.79 22.08
CA ASP A 193 35.41 22.66 23.25
C ASP A 193 35.25 24.13 22.81
N GLN A 194 34.04 24.68 22.97
CA GLN A 194 33.82 26.12 22.95
C GLN A 194 33.91 26.65 24.38
N ALA A 195 35.00 27.37 24.61
CA ALA A 195 35.20 28.18 25.79
C ALA A 195 34.14 29.30 25.87
N GLY A 196 33.39 29.28 26.97
CA GLY A 196 33.05 30.45 27.77
C GLY A 196 32.19 31.55 27.14
N ALA A 197 30.88 31.48 27.39
CA ALA A 197 30.07 32.68 27.56
C ALA A 197 29.06 32.48 28.71
N LYS A 198 29.01 33.49 29.60
CA LYS A 198 28.18 33.61 30.80
C LYS A 198 26.67 33.49 30.50
N PRO A 199 25.86 32.89 31.39
CA PRO A 199 24.41 33.01 31.34
C PRO A 199 23.97 34.37 31.91
N GLU A 200 23.12 35.08 31.17
CA GLU A 200 22.26 36.13 31.72
C GLU A 200 20.89 35.50 32.04
N ASP A 201 20.40 35.82 33.23
CA ASP A 201 19.15 35.35 33.80
C ASP A 201 17.94 35.84 32.98
N VAL A 202 17.13 34.90 32.48
CA VAL A 202 15.77 35.18 31.98
C VAL A 202 14.78 34.40 32.81
N VAL A 203 14.08 35.13 33.67
CA VAL A 203 12.92 34.67 34.43
C VAL A 203 11.75 34.49 33.46
N VAL A 204 11.30 33.25 33.27
CA VAL A 204 10.02 32.94 32.62
C VAL A 204 9.10 32.31 33.65
N THR A 205 7.99 33.01 33.91
CA THR A 205 6.91 32.63 34.81
C THR A 205 6.13 31.47 34.20
N GLN A 206 6.11 30.32 34.87
CA GLN A 206 5.20 29.21 34.56
C GLN A 206 3.79 29.59 35.01
N LYS A 207 2.81 29.33 34.14
CA LYS A 207 1.39 29.43 34.45
C LYS A 207 0.84 28.00 34.48
N ASP A 208 0.37 27.61 35.66
CA ASP A 208 -0.27 26.33 35.90
C ASP A 208 -1.54 26.20 35.06
N SER A 209 -1.75 25.02 34.48
CA SER A 209 -3.03 24.60 33.94
C SER A 209 -3.21 23.15 34.34
N GLU A 210 -3.96 22.99 35.43
CA GLU A 210 -4.57 21.74 35.86
C GLU A 210 -5.42 21.18 34.71
N LEU A 211 -5.14 19.94 34.30
CA LEU A 211 -6.09 19.15 33.54
C LEU A 211 -6.22 17.79 34.20
N GLU A 212 -7.46 17.45 34.50
CA GLU A 212 -7.87 16.32 35.32
C GLU A 212 -7.49 14.95 34.75
N GLU A 213 -7.15 14.05 35.67
CA GLU A 213 -6.96 12.62 35.43
C GLU A 213 -8.31 11.92 35.26
N GLY A 214 -8.47 11.19 34.15
CA GLY A 214 -9.53 10.19 33.93
C GLY A 214 -8.89 8.80 33.72
N PRO A 215 -9.60 7.71 34.07
CA PRO A 215 -8.98 6.44 34.45
C PRO A 215 -8.40 5.64 33.27
N GLY A 216 -7.34 4.90 33.62
CA GLY A 216 -6.44 4.20 32.72
C GLY A 216 -7.01 2.99 31.99
N LEU A 217 -6.56 2.85 30.75
CA LEU A 217 -6.59 1.63 29.95
C LEU A 217 -5.18 1.03 29.98
N GLU A 218 -4.88 0.30 31.06
CA GLU A 218 -3.77 -0.66 31.08
C GLU A 218 -4.38 -2.06 30.93
N GLU A 219 -4.16 -2.68 29.77
CA GLU A 219 -3.92 -4.12 29.56
C GLU A 219 -4.14 -4.49 28.09
N LEU A 220 -3.27 -4.01 27.20
CA LEU A 220 -2.81 -4.78 26.04
C LEU A 220 -1.43 -4.22 25.72
N GLY A 221 -0.38 -5.03 25.95
CA GLY A 221 1.03 -4.65 25.74
C GLY A 221 1.41 -4.41 24.28
N LEU A 222 0.68 -3.56 23.57
CA LEU A 222 0.97 -3.09 22.24
C LEU A 222 1.40 -1.62 22.34
N LYS A 223 2.71 -1.39 22.28
CA LYS A 223 3.26 -0.06 22.05
C LYS A 223 2.79 0.43 20.69
N LEU A 224 1.79 1.33 20.67
CA LEU A 224 1.60 2.24 19.56
C LEU A 224 2.92 3.00 19.38
N ILE A 225 3.59 2.78 18.26
CA ILE A 225 4.67 3.65 17.81
C ILE A 225 3.97 4.84 17.16
N PRO A 226 3.96 6.03 17.76
CA PRO A 226 3.46 7.22 17.08
C PRO A 226 4.31 7.44 15.82
N LEU A 227 3.67 7.55 14.67
CA LEU A 227 4.29 8.02 13.43
C LEU A 227 4.69 9.49 13.59
N GLN A 228 5.80 9.74 14.27
CA GLN A 228 6.44 11.04 14.31
C GLN A 228 7.37 11.18 13.10
N HIS A 229 6.80 11.43 11.94
CA HIS A 229 7.47 12.30 10.96
C HIS A 229 6.41 13.10 10.19
N PRO A 230 6.41 14.44 10.31
CA PRO A 230 5.78 15.24 9.27
C PRO A 230 6.57 14.98 7.99
N LEU A 231 5.90 14.44 6.96
CA LEU A 231 6.34 14.60 5.58
C LEU A 231 6.51 16.10 5.36
N LYS A 232 7.76 16.60 5.42
CA LYS A 232 8.06 17.93 4.91
C LYS A 232 7.57 17.94 3.47
N ALA A 233 6.68 18.87 3.17
CA ALA A 233 6.24 19.14 1.81
C ALA A 233 7.49 19.31 0.95
N LEU A 234 7.72 18.36 0.05
CA LEU A 234 8.56 18.53 -1.12
C LEU A 234 7.71 19.31 -2.14
N ASP A 235 7.37 20.54 -1.77
CA ASP A 235 7.08 21.58 -2.74
C ASP A 235 8.45 22.16 -3.16
N GLU A 236 8.58 22.52 -4.44
CA GLU A 236 9.81 23.01 -5.09
C GLU A 236 10.76 21.94 -5.65
N GLN A 237 10.27 21.14 -6.58
CA GLN A 237 10.91 20.89 -7.88
C GLN A 237 10.04 19.96 -8.73
N CYS A 238 9.00 20.51 -9.36
CA CYS A 238 8.33 19.94 -10.54
C CYS A 238 7.69 21.10 -11.32
#